data_AF-A0A8J5QRE6-F1
#
_entry.id   AF-A0A8J5QRE6-F1
#
_cell.length_a   1.000
_cell.length_b   1.000
_cell.length_c   1.000
_cell.angle_alpha   90.00
_cell.angle_beta   90.00
_cell.angle_gamma   90.00
#
_symmetry.space_group_name_H-M   'P 1'
#
loop_
_entity.id
_entity.type
_entity.pdbx_description
1 polymer ?
#
loop_
_entity_poly.entity_id
_entity_poly.type
_entity_poly.pdbx_seq_one_letter_code
_entity_poly.pdbx_strand_id
1 'polypeptide(L)'
;KIRATMDLENKALTKHVAMDCEMVGIGDGTESMLARVSVVNRHGACIYDKYVKPRETVRDYRTAVSGIRPHNLQNGEDFSVVQNEVAEILKGRILVGHALKNDLAVLFLAHPKRHLRDTSRYKLFRRVSKGNTPSLKKLAAELLGIDIQTGEHNSVEDARIAMELYVLYKNRWESDIRH
;
A
#
# COMPACT_ATOMS: atom_id res chain seq x y z
N LYS A 1 -7.08 -30.46 -7.47
CA LYS A 1 -7.72 -30.21 -6.16
C LYS A 1 -6.71 -29.63 -5.16
N ILE A 2 -5.63 -30.34 -4.80
CA ILE A 2 -4.60 -29.87 -3.85
C ILE A 2 -4.01 -28.49 -4.19
N ARG A 3 -3.60 -28.25 -5.45
CA ARG A 3 -3.02 -26.96 -5.88
C ARG A 3 -3.98 -25.76 -5.75
N ALA A 4 -5.26 -25.97 -6.06
CA ALA A 4 -6.28 -24.93 -5.91
C ALA A 4 -6.58 -24.62 -4.42
N THR A 5 -6.52 -25.64 -3.56
CA THR A 5 -6.64 -25.45 -2.10
C THR A 5 -5.44 -24.68 -1.53
N MET A 6 -4.22 -25.00 -1.98
CA MET A 6 -3.01 -24.26 -1.59
C MET A 6 -3.01 -22.80 -2.09
N ASP A 7 -3.52 -22.54 -3.30
CA ASP A 7 -3.65 -21.18 -3.83
C ASP A 7 -4.72 -20.36 -3.08
N LEU A 8 -5.81 -20.99 -2.63
CA LEU A 8 -6.83 -20.34 -1.80
C LEU A 8 -6.33 -20.05 -0.37
N GLU A 9 -5.59 -20.98 0.25
CA GLU A 9 -4.94 -20.75 1.54
C GLU A 9 -3.89 -19.64 1.46
N ASN A 10 -3.14 -19.58 0.35
CA ASN A 10 -2.17 -18.51 0.13
C ASN A 10 -2.81 -17.12 -0.01
N LYS A 11 -4.06 -17.02 -0.46
CA LYS A 11 -4.81 -15.76 -0.58
C LYS A 11 -5.70 -15.45 0.64
N ALA A 12 -5.61 -16.23 1.72
CA ALA A 12 -6.39 -15.96 2.91
C ALA A 12 -5.98 -14.62 3.58
N LEU A 13 -6.96 -13.95 4.20
CA LEU A 13 -6.71 -12.78 5.03
C LEU A 13 -5.88 -13.18 6.25
N THR A 14 -4.78 -12.46 6.50
CA THR A 14 -3.91 -12.67 7.65
C THR A 14 -4.00 -11.54 8.67
N LYS A 15 -3.42 -11.73 9.87
CA LYS A 15 -3.37 -10.69 10.91
C LYS A 15 -2.63 -9.42 10.49
N HIS A 16 -1.64 -9.55 9.60
CA HIS A 16 -0.90 -8.42 9.03
C HIS A 16 -1.29 -8.31 7.56
N VAL A 17 -1.59 -7.11 7.12
CA VAL A 17 -1.87 -6.81 5.71
C VAL A 17 -1.05 -5.58 5.33
N ALA A 18 -0.59 -5.51 4.08
CA ALA A 18 0.01 -4.31 3.54
C ALA A 18 -0.89 -3.70 2.49
N MET A 19 -0.90 -2.37 2.44
CA MET A 19 -1.71 -1.61 1.51
C MET A 19 -0.86 -0.53 0.85
N ASP A 20 -1.15 -0.27 -0.41
CA ASP A 20 -0.64 0.85 -1.17
C ASP A 20 -1.71 1.34 -2.15
N CYS A 21 -1.70 2.63 -2.46
CA CYS A 21 -2.65 3.27 -3.35
C CYS A 21 -1.93 4.02 -4.46
N GLU A 22 -2.50 3.95 -5.66
CA GLU A 22 -2.19 4.90 -6.73
C GLU A 22 -3.22 6.03 -6.71
N MET A 23 -2.75 7.26 -6.95
CA MET A 23 -3.57 8.46 -6.92
C MET A 23 -3.47 9.25 -8.22
N VAL A 24 -4.56 9.97 -8.52
CA VAL A 24 -4.64 10.97 -9.58
C VAL A 24 -4.84 12.37 -8.99
N GLY A 25 -4.48 13.40 -9.75
CA GLY A 25 -4.66 14.81 -9.43
C GLY A 25 -6.05 15.33 -9.78
N ILE A 26 -6.70 15.98 -8.80
CA ILE A 26 -7.97 16.71 -8.93
C ILE A 26 -7.76 18.19 -8.58
N GLY A 27 -8.80 19.02 -8.64
CA GLY A 27 -8.71 20.46 -8.39
C GLY A 27 -7.92 21.18 -9.50
N ASP A 28 -6.73 21.66 -9.17
CA ASP A 28 -5.71 22.19 -10.09
C ASP A 28 -4.64 21.14 -10.49
N GLY A 29 -4.80 19.89 -10.04
CA GLY A 29 -3.86 18.78 -10.23
C GLY A 29 -3.05 18.44 -8.97
N THR A 30 -3.09 19.29 -7.93
CA THR A 30 -2.29 19.11 -6.71
C THR A 30 -2.95 18.18 -5.69
N GLU A 31 -4.26 18.28 -5.53
CA GLU A 31 -5.04 17.44 -4.63
C GLU A 31 -5.11 15.99 -5.13
N SER A 32 -4.98 15.02 -4.23
CA SER A 32 -4.91 13.60 -4.60
C SER A 32 -6.24 12.91 -4.38
N MET A 33 -6.69 12.16 -5.39
CA MET A 33 -7.86 11.29 -5.32
C MET A 33 -7.44 9.84 -5.60
N LEU A 34 -8.04 8.90 -4.87
CA LEU A 34 -7.80 7.48 -5.05
C LEU A 34 -8.14 7.03 -6.48
N ALA A 35 -7.22 6.29 -7.11
CA ALA A 35 -7.41 5.72 -8.44
C ALA A 35 -7.26 4.20 -8.47
N ARG A 36 -6.40 3.64 -7.62
CA ARG A 36 -6.25 2.19 -7.40
C ARG A 36 -5.84 1.94 -5.96
N VAL A 37 -6.33 0.87 -5.36
CA VAL A 37 -5.86 0.40 -4.05
C VAL A 37 -5.58 -1.09 -4.15
N SER A 38 -4.43 -1.47 -3.60
CA SER A 38 -3.98 -2.86 -3.52
C SER A 38 -3.76 -3.24 -2.07
N VAL A 39 -4.22 -4.43 -1.68
CA VAL A 39 -3.94 -5.03 -0.38
C VAL A 39 -3.34 -6.42 -0.58
N VAL A 40 -2.26 -6.68 0.14
CA VAL A 40 -1.61 -7.99 0.19
C VAL A 40 -1.62 -8.53 1.61
N ASN A 41 -1.68 -9.86 1.74
CA ASN A 41 -1.56 -10.52 3.03
C ASN A 41 -0.08 -10.64 3.47
N ARG A 42 0.17 -11.25 4.63
CA ARG A 42 1.52 -11.44 5.19
C ARG A 42 2.47 -12.21 4.26
N HIS A 43 1.93 -13.06 3.39
CA HIS A 43 2.70 -13.88 2.45
C HIS A 43 2.99 -13.13 1.14
N GLY A 44 2.55 -11.88 1.00
CA GLY A 44 2.66 -11.12 -0.24
C GLY A 44 1.63 -11.50 -1.29
N ALA A 45 0.67 -12.38 -0.97
CA ALA A 45 -0.40 -12.70 -1.90
C ALA A 45 -1.36 -11.51 -2.00
N CYS A 46 -1.69 -11.11 -3.22
CA CYS A 46 -2.67 -10.06 -3.47
C CYS A 46 -4.08 -10.59 -3.19
N ILE A 47 -4.75 -9.93 -2.25
CA ILE A 47 -6.07 -10.31 -1.74
C ILE A 47 -7.14 -9.27 -2.12
N TYR A 48 -6.72 -8.08 -2.53
CA TYR A 48 -7.59 -7.01 -3.00
C TYR A 48 -6.80 -6.12 -3.96
N ASP A 49 -7.36 -5.84 -5.12
CA ASP A 49 -6.76 -4.95 -6.13
C ASP A 49 -7.90 -4.41 -7.00
N LYS A 50 -8.25 -3.14 -6.81
CA LYS A 50 -9.33 -2.50 -7.56
C LYS A 50 -8.91 -1.11 -8.02
N TYR A 51 -9.25 -0.80 -9.28
CA TYR A 51 -9.36 0.57 -9.76
C TYR A 51 -10.65 1.20 -9.24
N VAL A 52 -10.66 2.53 -9.12
CA VAL A 52 -11.78 3.27 -8.50
C VAL A 52 -12.32 4.33 -9.45
N LYS A 53 -13.63 4.43 -9.58
CA LYS A 53 -14.25 5.50 -10.38
C LYS A 53 -13.93 6.87 -9.77
N PRO A 54 -13.67 7.88 -10.62
CA PRO A 54 -13.37 9.21 -10.13
C PRO A 54 -14.63 9.84 -9.54
N ARG A 55 -14.50 10.45 -8.36
CA ARG A 55 -15.58 11.24 -7.73
C ARG A 55 -15.60 12.69 -8.20
N GLU A 56 -14.51 13.13 -8.83
CA GLU A 56 -14.29 14.49 -9.31
C GLU A 56 -13.53 14.45 -10.64
N THR A 57 -13.52 15.56 -11.38
CA THR A 57 -12.79 15.66 -12.65
C THR A 57 -11.29 15.45 -12.43
N VAL A 58 -10.75 14.38 -13.03
CA VAL A 58 -9.31 14.13 -13.05
C VAL A 58 -8.63 15.15 -13.96
N ARG A 59 -7.73 15.95 -13.39
CA ARG A 59 -6.94 16.96 -14.10
C ARG A 59 -5.57 16.42 -14.53
N ASP A 60 -4.98 15.59 -13.70
CA ASP A 60 -3.69 14.96 -13.97
C ASP A 60 -3.74 13.49 -13.56
N TYR A 61 -3.52 12.58 -14.50
CA TYR A 61 -3.49 11.15 -14.22
C TYR A 61 -2.22 10.71 -13.49
N ARG A 62 -1.17 11.56 -13.49
CA ARG A 62 0.15 11.25 -12.93
C ARG A 62 0.74 9.97 -13.50
N THR A 63 0.34 9.65 -14.73
CA THR A 63 0.59 8.41 -15.46
C THR A 63 2.04 7.91 -15.35
N ALA A 64 3.03 8.80 -15.53
CA ALA A 64 4.45 8.43 -15.48
C ALA A 64 4.90 7.88 -14.11
N VAL A 65 4.15 8.20 -13.05
CA VAL A 65 4.36 7.69 -11.70
C VAL A 65 3.34 6.61 -11.37
N SER A 66 2.04 6.89 -11.50
CA SER A 66 0.96 6.02 -10.97
C SER A 66 0.56 4.86 -11.89
N GLY A 67 0.97 4.91 -13.16
CA GLY A 67 0.48 4.01 -14.21
C GLY A 67 -0.99 4.16 -14.59
N ILE A 68 -1.74 5.06 -13.94
CA ILE A 68 -3.18 5.21 -14.18
C ILE A 68 -3.45 5.87 -15.54
N ARG A 69 -4.43 5.34 -16.26
CA ARG A 69 -4.99 5.87 -17.51
C ARG A 69 -6.50 6.05 -17.39
N PRO A 70 -7.13 6.88 -18.25
CA PRO A 70 -8.59 7.07 -18.24
C PRO A 70 -9.41 5.77 -18.28
N HIS A 71 -9.00 4.81 -19.12
CA HIS A 71 -9.73 3.54 -19.27
C HIS A 71 -9.69 2.66 -18.01
N ASN A 72 -8.69 2.83 -17.13
CA ASN A 72 -8.65 2.11 -15.86
C ASN A 72 -9.77 2.57 -14.94
N LEU A 73 -10.06 3.87 -14.93
CA LEU A 73 -11.05 4.48 -14.04
C LEU A 73 -12.49 4.32 -14.56
N GLN A 74 -12.67 4.26 -15.88
CA GLN A 74 -13.98 4.04 -16.51
C GLN A 74 -14.62 2.72 -16.05
N ASN A 75 -13.80 1.68 -15.89
CA ASN A 75 -14.23 0.35 -15.43
C ASN A 75 -13.94 0.13 -13.93
N GLY A 76 -13.60 1.19 -13.20
CA GLY A 76 -13.33 1.11 -11.78
C GLY A 76 -14.59 0.78 -10.97
N GLU A 77 -14.38 0.40 -9.72
CA GLU A 77 -15.45 0.20 -8.74
C GLU A 77 -15.87 1.53 -8.12
N ASP A 78 -17.10 1.62 -7.61
CA ASP A 78 -17.55 2.82 -6.92
C ASP A 78 -16.76 3.05 -5.62
N PHE A 79 -16.34 4.29 -5.37
CA PHE A 79 -15.50 4.64 -4.22
C PHE A 79 -16.08 4.16 -2.88
N SER A 80 -17.40 4.27 -2.69
CA SER A 80 -18.05 3.85 -1.44
C SER A 80 -17.96 2.35 -1.20
N VAL A 81 -18.04 1.54 -2.26
CA VAL A 81 -17.86 0.08 -2.19
C VAL A 81 -16.42 -0.22 -1.79
N VAL A 82 -15.46 0.38 -2.50
CA VAL A 82 -14.02 0.18 -2.23
C VAL A 82 -13.65 0.61 -0.82
N GLN A 83 -14.12 1.77 -0.37
CA GLN A 83 -13.86 2.28 0.97
C GLN A 83 -14.37 1.32 2.05
N ASN A 84 -15.60 0.81 1.91
CA ASN A 84 -16.20 -0.13 2.86
C ASN A 84 -15.45 -1.47 2.88
N GLU A 85 -15.12 -2.03 1.72
CA GLU A 85 -14.37 -3.29 1.61
C GLU A 85 -12.98 -3.16 2.22
N VAL A 86 -12.25 -2.08 1.91
CA VAL A 86 -10.94 -1.80 2.51
C VAL A 86 -11.08 -1.62 4.02
N ALA A 87 -12.07 -0.87 4.51
CA ALA A 87 -12.29 -0.70 5.95
C ALA A 87 -12.49 -2.05 6.68
N GLU A 88 -13.30 -2.95 6.12
CA GLU A 88 -13.52 -4.29 6.69
C GLU A 88 -12.27 -5.18 6.60
N ILE A 89 -11.50 -5.09 5.51
CA ILE A 89 -10.19 -5.75 5.41
C ILE A 89 -9.26 -5.24 6.51
N LEU A 90 -9.18 -3.94 6.78
CA LEU A 90 -8.26 -3.37 7.76
C LEU A 90 -8.68 -3.59 9.22
N LYS A 91 -9.97 -3.84 9.47
CA LYS A 91 -10.56 -3.95 10.81
C LYS A 91 -9.84 -4.99 11.68
N GLY A 92 -9.33 -4.54 12.83
CA GLY A 92 -8.66 -5.40 13.81
C GLY A 92 -7.28 -5.93 13.39
N ARG A 93 -6.74 -5.53 12.23
CA ARG A 93 -5.47 -6.02 11.70
C ARG A 93 -4.33 -5.03 11.93
N ILE A 94 -3.10 -5.51 11.74
CA ILE A 94 -1.90 -4.67 11.66
C ILE A 94 -1.73 -4.25 10.21
N LEU A 95 -1.72 -2.94 9.97
CA LEU A 95 -1.54 -2.35 8.65
C LEU A 95 -0.08 -1.96 8.43
N VAL A 96 0.53 -2.56 7.41
CA VAL A 96 1.88 -2.28 6.93
C VAL A 96 1.80 -1.45 5.65
N GLY A 97 2.77 -0.59 5.39
CA GLY A 97 2.83 0.18 4.14
C GLY A 97 3.96 1.19 4.15
N HIS A 98 3.96 2.10 3.19
CA HIS A 98 4.96 3.15 3.07
C HIS A 98 4.29 4.52 2.96
N ALA A 99 4.51 5.39 3.95
CA ALA A 99 3.86 6.70 4.04
C ALA A 99 2.31 6.63 4.10
N LEU A 100 1.80 5.63 4.83
CA LEU A 100 0.38 5.24 4.99
C LEU A 100 -0.60 6.39 5.29
N LYS A 101 -0.10 7.53 5.78
CA LYS A 101 -0.91 8.74 5.97
C LYS A 101 -1.57 9.16 4.65
N ASN A 102 -0.87 9.05 3.54
CA ASN A 102 -1.36 9.48 2.23
C ASN A 102 -2.47 8.55 1.73
N ASP A 103 -2.25 7.24 1.83
CA ASP A 103 -3.21 6.21 1.43
C ASP A 103 -4.51 6.30 2.24
N LEU A 104 -4.37 6.37 3.56
CA LEU A 104 -5.52 6.49 4.47
C LEU A 104 -6.29 7.81 4.24
N ALA A 105 -5.61 8.90 3.90
CA ALA A 105 -6.25 10.17 3.61
C ALA A 105 -7.14 10.12 2.36
N VAL A 106 -6.66 9.55 1.25
CA VAL A 106 -7.46 9.45 0.00
C VAL A 106 -8.60 8.44 0.10
N LEU A 107 -8.51 7.49 1.04
CA LEU A 107 -9.58 6.57 1.41
C LEU A 107 -10.55 7.16 2.45
N PHE A 108 -10.26 8.33 3.04
CA PHE A 108 -10.95 8.89 4.21
C PHE A 108 -11.10 7.89 5.36
N LEU A 109 -10.07 7.07 5.60
CA LEU A 109 -10.04 6.08 6.68
C LEU A 109 -9.05 6.49 7.76
N ALA A 110 -9.34 6.07 8.99
CA ALA A 110 -8.39 6.13 10.11
C ALA A 110 -8.03 4.72 10.53
N HIS A 111 -6.79 4.55 11.02
CA HIS A 111 -6.34 3.28 11.55
C HIS A 111 -5.62 3.49 12.89
N PRO A 112 -5.82 2.62 13.91
CA PRO A 112 -5.18 2.80 15.21
C PRO A 112 -3.67 2.90 15.11
N LYS A 113 -3.06 3.94 15.69
CA LYS A 113 -1.61 4.17 15.63
C LYS A 113 -0.78 2.95 16.08
N ARG A 114 -1.24 2.25 17.13
CA ARG A 114 -0.61 1.02 17.64
C ARG A 114 -0.63 -0.15 16.66
N HIS A 115 -1.46 -0.10 15.62
CA HIS A 115 -1.57 -1.13 14.58
C HIS A 115 -0.93 -0.71 13.25
N LEU A 116 -0.34 0.50 13.15
CA LEU A 116 0.39 0.94 11.97
C LEU A 116 1.85 0.48 12.01
N ARG A 117 2.35 -0.01 10.88
CA ARG A 117 3.75 -0.34 10.62
C ARG A 117 4.19 0.35 9.34
N ASP A 118 4.44 1.64 9.46
CA ASP A 118 4.83 2.51 8.36
C ASP A 118 6.34 2.47 8.15
N THR A 119 6.76 1.87 7.04
CA THR A 119 8.17 1.68 6.68
C THR A 119 8.90 3.01 6.45
N SER A 120 8.20 4.07 6.06
CA SER A 120 8.79 5.41 5.91
C SER A 120 9.17 6.03 7.26
N ARG A 121 8.56 5.56 8.36
CA ARG A 121 8.70 6.15 9.70
C ARG A 121 9.53 5.31 10.67
N TYR A 122 9.78 4.04 10.36
CA TYR A 122 10.51 3.16 11.26
C TYR A 122 11.95 3.66 11.47
N LYS A 123 12.37 3.77 12.74
CA LYS A 123 13.63 4.43 13.15
C LYS A 123 14.85 3.82 12.46
N LEU A 124 14.89 2.50 12.30
CA LEU A 124 16.01 1.83 11.61
C LEU A 124 16.03 2.13 10.12
N PHE A 125 14.88 2.15 9.48
CA PHE A 125 14.78 2.44 8.04
C PHE A 125 15.17 3.89 7.74
N ARG A 126 14.81 4.84 8.62
CA ARG A 126 15.28 6.22 8.50
C ARG A 126 16.80 6.37 8.58
N ARG A 127 17.52 5.47 9.28
CA ARG A 127 19.00 5.51 9.32
C ARG A 127 19.62 5.22 7.95
N VAL A 128 18.96 4.41 7.12
CA VAL A 128 19.36 4.18 5.71
C VAL A 128 19.39 5.50 4.93
N SER A 129 18.57 6.47 5.32
CA SER A 129 18.53 7.83 4.76
C SER A 129 19.08 8.91 5.69
N LYS A 130 20.09 8.58 6.52
CA LYS A 130 20.77 9.54 7.42
C LYS A 130 19.80 10.27 8.36
N GLY A 131 18.71 9.62 8.75
CA GLY A 131 17.65 10.20 9.56
C GLY A 131 16.51 10.84 8.74
N ASN A 132 16.64 11.06 7.44
CA ASN A 132 15.51 11.54 6.62
C ASN A 132 14.50 10.41 6.34
N THR A 133 13.31 10.77 5.86
CA THR A 133 12.32 9.81 5.37
C THR A 133 12.89 9.12 4.12
N PRO A 134 13.10 7.79 4.14
CA PRO A 134 13.56 7.06 2.97
C PRO A 134 12.41 6.84 1.97
N SER A 135 12.72 6.74 0.68
CA SER A 135 11.78 6.20 -0.30
C SER A 135 11.69 4.68 -0.19
N LEU A 136 10.57 4.10 -0.62
CA LEU A 136 10.41 2.65 -0.68
C LEU A 136 11.47 2.02 -1.58
N LYS A 137 11.71 2.61 -2.77
CA LYS A 137 12.78 2.22 -3.69
C LYS A 137 14.15 2.10 -3.02
N LYS A 138 14.52 3.10 -2.20
CA LYS A 138 15.80 3.06 -1.50
C LYS A 138 15.85 1.95 -0.45
N LEU A 139 14.77 1.74 0.31
CA LEU A 139 14.72 0.65 1.27
C LEU A 139 14.78 -0.73 0.59
N ALA A 140 14.10 -0.89 -0.53
CA ALA A 140 14.12 -2.11 -1.33
C ALA A 140 15.54 -2.42 -1.82
N ALA A 141 16.23 -1.43 -2.39
CA ALA A 141 17.59 -1.58 -2.89
C ALA A 141 18.59 -1.94 -1.76
N GLU A 142 18.54 -1.20 -0.65
CA GLU A 142 19.54 -1.32 0.43
C GLU A 142 19.30 -2.53 1.35
N LEU A 143 18.04 -2.92 1.57
CA LEU A 143 17.68 -3.93 2.58
C LEU A 143 17.24 -5.27 1.97
N LEU A 144 16.73 -5.26 0.73
CA LEU A 144 16.29 -6.46 0.03
C LEU A 144 17.17 -6.78 -1.20
N GLY A 145 18.00 -5.85 -1.66
CA GLY A 145 18.86 -6.05 -2.84
C GLY A 145 18.08 -6.08 -4.16
N ILE A 146 16.91 -5.45 -4.21
CA ILE A 146 16.04 -5.42 -5.39
C ILE A 146 15.82 -3.98 -5.87
N ASP A 147 15.74 -3.78 -7.18
CA ASP A 147 15.35 -2.49 -7.77
C ASP A 147 13.86 -2.54 -8.14
N ILE A 148 13.14 -1.49 -7.74
CA ILE A 148 11.69 -1.33 -7.98
C ILE A 148 11.42 0.09 -8.49
N GLN A 149 10.20 0.34 -8.96
CA GLN A 149 9.82 1.66 -9.48
C GLN A 149 10.84 2.14 -10.54
N THR A 150 11.21 1.24 -11.47
CA THR A 150 12.08 1.55 -12.62
C THR A 150 11.31 2.21 -13.76
N GLY A 151 9.98 2.17 -13.71
CA GLY A 151 9.05 2.90 -14.56
C GLY A 151 7.85 3.35 -13.73
N GLU A 152 6.66 3.07 -14.24
CA GLU A 152 5.41 3.31 -13.50
C GLU A 152 5.35 2.45 -12.24
N HIS A 153 4.74 3.00 -11.18
CA HIS A 153 4.51 2.31 -9.94
C HIS A 153 3.41 1.25 -10.10
N ASN A 154 3.47 0.28 -9.20
CA ASN A 154 2.47 -0.75 -9.11
C ASN A 154 2.16 -0.99 -7.64
N SER A 155 1.03 -0.45 -7.17
CA SER A 155 0.57 -0.64 -5.79
C SER A 155 0.59 -2.08 -5.26
N VAL A 156 0.44 -3.12 -6.10
CA VAL A 156 0.59 -4.51 -5.62
C VAL A 156 2.05 -4.82 -5.29
N GLU A 157 2.99 -4.43 -6.15
CA GLU A 157 4.43 -4.58 -5.90
C GLU A 157 4.85 -3.76 -4.68
N ASP A 158 4.45 -2.48 -4.60
CA ASP A 158 4.84 -1.59 -3.51
C ASP A 158 4.30 -2.08 -2.16
N ALA A 159 3.04 -2.57 -2.10
CA ALA A 159 2.49 -3.21 -0.90
C ALA A 159 3.26 -4.49 -0.52
N ARG A 160 3.70 -5.31 -1.50
CA ARG A 160 4.53 -6.49 -1.24
C ARG A 160 5.88 -6.11 -0.66
N ILE A 161 6.56 -5.14 -1.24
CA ILE A 161 7.87 -4.69 -0.74
C ILE A 161 7.74 -4.14 0.67
N ALA A 162 6.71 -3.34 0.96
CA ALA A 162 6.45 -2.86 2.31
C ALA A 162 6.22 -4.01 3.30
N MET A 163 5.45 -5.04 2.90
CA MET A 163 5.24 -6.25 3.72
C MET A 163 6.54 -7.02 3.94
N GLU A 164 7.34 -7.21 2.90
CA GLU A 164 8.60 -7.95 2.96
C GLU A 164 9.62 -7.27 3.89
N LEU A 165 9.77 -5.94 3.77
CA LEU A 165 10.56 -5.12 4.69
C LEU A 165 10.09 -5.29 6.14
N TYR A 166 8.78 -5.25 6.38
CA TYR A 166 8.23 -5.47 7.71
C TYR A 166 8.53 -6.88 8.21
N VAL A 167 8.31 -7.92 7.40
CA VAL A 167 8.53 -9.32 7.78
C VAL A 167 9.99 -9.56 8.13
N LEU A 168 10.93 -9.03 7.33
CA LEU A 168 12.38 -9.12 7.56
C LEU A 168 12.79 -8.53 8.92
N TYR A 169 12.17 -7.42 9.32
CA TYR A 169 12.47 -6.72 10.57
C TYR A 169 11.49 -6.99 11.70
N LYS A 170 10.50 -7.87 11.51
CA LYS A 170 9.32 -8.00 12.39
C LYS A 170 9.69 -8.20 13.86
N ASN A 171 10.62 -9.10 14.15
CA ASN A 171 10.98 -9.39 15.55
C ASN A 171 11.55 -8.17 16.25
N ARG A 172 12.45 -7.43 15.57
CA ARG A 172 13.04 -6.21 16.10
C ARG A 172 12.03 -5.08 16.18
N TRP A 173 11.22 -4.89 15.13
CA TRP A 173 10.20 -3.85 15.08
C TRP A 173 9.16 -4.04 16.19
N GLU A 174 8.61 -5.25 16.35
CA GLU A 174 7.63 -5.50 17.42
C GLU A 174 8.24 -5.42 18.83
N SER A 175 9.54 -5.67 18.99
CA SER A 175 10.24 -5.41 20.26
C SER A 175 10.35 -3.91 20.54
N ASP A 176 10.71 -3.10 19.53
CA ASP A 176 10.89 -1.65 19.66
C ASP A 176 9.59 -0.90 19.99
N ILE A 177 8.41 -1.48 19.71
CA ILE A 177 7.11 -0.85 19.98
C ILE A 177 6.56 -1.22 21.37
N ARG A 178 7.07 -2.28 22.00
CA ARG A 178 6.64 -2.71 23.34
C ARG A 178 7.29 -1.92 24.47
N HIS A 179 8.28 -1.11 24.15
CA HIS A 179 9.03 -0.22 25.05
C HIS A 179 8.74 1.24 24.70
#